data_AF-A0A2W4W5N7-F1
#
_entry.id   AF-A0A2W4W5N7-F1
#
_cell.length_a   1.000
_cell.length_b   1.000
_cell.length_c   1.000
_cell.angle_alpha   90.00
_cell.angle_beta   90.00
_cell.angle_gamma   90.00
#
_symmetry.space_group_name_H-M   'P 1'
#
loop_
_entity.id
_entity.type
_entity.pdbx_description
1 polymer ?
#
loop_
_entity_poly.entity_id
_entity_poly.type
_entity_poly.pdbx_seq_one_letter_code
_entity_poly.pdbx_strand_id
1 'polypeptide(L)'
;MSQVLTLELSDTDYAEIRQRAELAGVTITEWAISSLKEHKQITKSKLQNEAERQAARQRFRRHAGSINLGYATGADNESIDADLAKAYANELGAIA
;
A
#
# COMPACT_ATOMS: atom_id res chain seq x y z
N MET A 1 -23.19 25.86 3.52
CA MET A 1 -22.64 26.42 4.77
C MET A 1 -21.15 26.65 4.56
N SER A 2 -20.67 27.88 4.73
CA SER A 2 -19.24 28.24 4.65
C SER A 2 -18.67 28.35 6.06
N GLN A 3 -17.50 27.76 6.31
CA GLN A 3 -16.72 27.97 7.54
C GLN A 3 -15.47 28.77 7.21
N VAL A 4 -15.08 29.67 8.11
CA VAL A 4 -13.88 30.50 7.98
C VAL A 4 -12.83 29.97 8.95
N LEU A 5 -11.62 29.76 8.44
CA LEU A 5 -10.45 29.37 9.22
C LEU A 5 -9.44 30.51 9.18
N THR A 6 -9.04 31.00 10.35
CA THR A 6 -7.96 31.98 10.50
C THR A 6 -6.71 31.27 10.98
N LEU A 7 -5.58 31.49 10.31
CA LEU A 7 -4.29 30.90 10.64
C LEU A 7 -3.32 32.02 10.97
N GLU A 8 -2.64 31.92 12.11
CA GLU A 8 -1.48 32.74 12.39
C GLU A 8 -0.23 32.01 11.91
N LEU A 9 0.47 32.62 10.96
CA LEU A 9 1.66 32.08 10.33
C LEU A 9 2.81 33.06 10.54
N SER A 10 4.04 32.54 10.54
CA SER A 10 5.20 33.41 10.47
C SER A 10 5.22 34.14 9.12
N ASP A 11 5.83 35.32 9.08
CA ASP A 11 5.96 36.09 7.83
C ASP A 11 6.69 35.28 6.73
N THR A 12 7.65 34.46 7.13
CA THR A 12 8.39 33.57 6.22
C THR A 12 7.50 32.51 5.60
N ASP A 13 6.68 31.84 6.41
CA ASP A 13 5.77 30.79 5.92
C ASP A 13 4.68 31.39 5.02
N TYR A 14 4.15 32.57 5.39
CA TYR A 14 3.16 33.27 4.57
C TYR A 14 3.73 33.69 3.22
N ALA A 15 4.97 34.20 3.18
CA ALA A 15 5.64 34.59 1.95
C ALA A 15 5.87 33.39 1.02
N GLU A 16 6.29 32.24 1.55
CA GLU A 16 6.44 31.01 0.76
C GLU A 16 5.13 30.55 0.14
N ILE A 17 4.05 30.53 0.93
CA ILE A 17 2.72 30.12 0.47
C ILE A 17 2.23 31.06 -0.64
N ARG A 18 2.40 32.36 -0.45
CA ARG A 18 2.07 33.38 -1.45
C ARG A 18 2.84 33.15 -2.75
N GLN A 19 4.16 32.96 -2.67
CA GLN A 19 4.99 32.72 -3.84
C GLN A 19 4.55 31.48 -4.61
N ARG A 20 4.23 30.38 -3.92
CA ARG A 20 3.76 29.15 -4.56
C ARG A 20 2.39 29.30 -5.20
N ALA A 21 1.49 30.09 -4.60
CA ALA A 21 0.21 30.42 -5.19
C ALA A 21 0.36 31.25 -6.47
N GLU A 22 1.23 32.27 -6.44
CA GLU A 22 1.55 33.11 -7.60
C GLU A 22 2.15 32.28 -8.75
N LEU A 23 3.10 31.39 -8.47
CA LEU A 23 3.68 30.48 -9.47
C LEU A 23 2.65 29.53 -10.08
N ALA A 24 1.67 29.10 -9.29
CA ALA A 24 0.58 28.25 -9.75
C ALA A 24 -0.56 29.03 -10.42
N GLY A 25 -0.50 30.37 -10.44
CA GLY A 25 -1.52 31.23 -11.05
C GLY A 25 -2.88 31.18 -10.34
N VAL A 26 -2.91 30.76 -9.07
CA VAL A 26 -4.14 30.60 -8.27
C VAL A 26 -4.12 31.48 -7.04
N THR A 27 -5.26 31.65 -6.38
CA THR A 27 -5.32 32.39 -5.13
C THR A 27 -4.62 31.64 -4.00
N ILE A 28 -4.12 32.37 -3.00
CA ILE A 28 -3.52 31.80 -1.78
C ILE A 28 -4.48 30.80 -1.11
N THR A 29 -5.77 31.14 -1.06
CA THR A 29 -6.80 30.29 -0.45
C THR A 29 -7.00 28.99 -1.22
N GLU A 30 -7.08 29.04 -2.56
CA GLU A 30 -7.20 27.84 -3.39
C GLU A 30 -5.95 26.96 -3.28
N TRP A 31 -4.77 27.58 -3.29
CA TRP A 31 -3.52 26.86 -3.13
C TRP A 31 -3.43 26.17 -1.76
N ALA A 32 -3.81 26.87 -0.68
CA ALA A 32 -3.83 26.32 0.67
C ALA A 32 -4.83 25.16 0.82
N ILE A 33 -6.05 25.31 0.27
CA ILE A 33 -7.07 24.26 0.29
C ILE A 33 -6.59 23.03 -0.50
N SER A 34 -5.98 23.24 -1.67
CA SER A 34 -5.47 22.16 -2.52
C SER A 34 -4.33 21.42 -1.82
N SER A 35 -3.40 22.16 -1.24
CA SER A 35 -2.28 21.61 -0.46
C SER A 35 -2.76 20.78 0.74
N LEU A 36 -3.76 21.27 1.49
CA LEU A 36 -4.36 20.52 2.61
C LEU A 36 -5.05 19.22 2.14
N LYS A 37 -5.71 19.24 0.98
CA LYS A 37 -6.33 18.04 0.39
C LYS A 37 -5.28 17.01 -0.05
N GLU A 38 -4.22 17.45 -0.70
CA GLU A 38 -3.12 16.57 -1.13
C GLU A 38 -2.39 15.95 0.05
N HIS A 39 -2.10 16.73 1.10
CA HIS A 39 -1.46 16.21 2.30
C HIS A 39 -2.26 15.09 2.94
N LYS A 40 -3.60 15.22 2.96
CA LYS A 40 -4.50 14.16 3.46
C LYS A 40 -4.43 12.88 2.64
N GLN A 41 -4.21 12.96 1.33
CA GLN A 41 -4.06 11.80 0.45
C GLN A 41 -2.71 11.10 0.65
N ILE A 42 -1.63 11.85 0.85
CA ILE A 42 -0.29 11.29 1.12
C ILE A 42 -0.29 10.52 2.45
N THR A 43 -0.92 11.06 3.49
CA THR A 43 -0.96 10.38 4.79
C THR A 43 -1.86 9.13 4.74
N LYS A 44 -2.98 9.18 4.02
CA LYS A 44 -3.85 8.00 3.83
C LYS A 44 -3.17 6.90 3.04
N SER A 45 -2.50 7.22 1.94
CA SER A 45 -1.80 6.24 1.11
C SER A 45 -0.65 5.57 1.87
N LYS A 46 0.13 6.31 2.67
CA LYS A 46 1.16 5.72 3.55
C LYS A 46 0.58 4.76 4.59
N LEU A 47 -0.53 5.13 5.24
CA LEU A 47 -1.19 4.29 6.24
C LEU A 47 -1.81 3.02 5.62
N GLN A 48 -2.45 3.15 4.45
CA GLN A 48 -2.98 2.01 3.70
C GLN A 48 -1.87 1.06 3.27
N ASN A 49 -0.74 1.60 2.81
CA ASN A 49 0.41 0.80 2.38
C ASN A 49 1.04 0.03 3.54
N GLU A 50 1.14 0.61 4.74
CA GLU A 50 1.65 -0.14 5.91
C GLU A 50 0.68 -1.24 6.36
N ALA A 51 -0.63 -0.96 6.38
CA ALA A 51 -1.63 -1.97 6.72
C ALA A 51 -1.64 -3.13 5.71
N GLU A 52 -1.55 -2.83 4.41
CA GLU A 52 -1.46 -3.82 3.35
C GLU A 52 -0.16 -4.63 3.44
N ARG A 53 0.97 -3.97 3.72
CA ARG A 53 2.27 -4.62 3.94
C ARG A 53 2.21 -5.59 5.12
N GLN A 54 1.58 -5.20 6.22
CA GLN A 54 1.41 -6.08 7.39
C GLN A 54 0.47 -7.26 7.08
N ALA A 55 -0.63 -7.02 6.36
CA ALA A 55 -1.54 -8.08 5.94
C ALA A 55 -0.84 -9.08 5.00
N ALA A 56 -0.06 -8.61 4.03
CA ALA A 56 0.74 -9.45 3.13
C ALA A 56 1.77 -10.29 3.91
N ARG A 57 2.47 -9.70 4.88
CA ARG A 57 3.40 -10.41 5.77
C ARG A 57 2.72 -11.48 6.62
N GLN A 58 1.51 -11.23 7.11
CA GLN A 58 0.74 -12.23 7.86
C GLN A 58 0.29 -13.40 6.96
N ARG A 59 -0.21 -13.11 5.75
CA ARG A 59 -0.59 -14.13 4.77
C ARG A 59 0.60 -15.01 4.38
N PHE A 60 1.75 -14.39 4.11
CA PHE A 60 2.98 -15.10 3.78
C PHE A 60 3.44 -16.01 4.93
N ARG A 61 3.51 -15.48 6.16
CA ARG A 61 3.95 -16.26 7.33
C ARG A 61 3.01 -17.38 7.73
N ARG A 62 1.71 -17.30 7.39
CA ARG A 62 0.73 -18.36 7.69
C ARG A 62 1.11 -19.70 7.06
N HIS A 63 1.74 -19.68 5.88
CA HIS A 63 2.07 -20.89 5.11
C HIS A 63 3.58 -21.13 4.99
N ALA A 64 4.41 -20.16 5.37
CA ALA A 64 5.86 -20.31 5.36
C ALA A 64 6.31 -21.46 6.28
N GLY A 65 6.88 -22.50 5.69
CA GLY A 65 7.36 -23.68 6.41
C GLY A 65 6.27 -24.66 6.86
N SER A 66 5.00 -24.49 6.43
CA SER A 66 3.92 -25.42 6.83
C SER A 66 3.95 -26.74 6.05
N ILE A 67 4.70 -26.81 4.95
CA ILE A 67 4.81 -27.99 4.09
C ILE A 67 6.30 -28.36 4.00
N ASN A 68 6.60 -29.60 4.37
CA ASN A 68 7.92 -30.19 4.20
C ASN A 68 7.80 -31.36 3.21
N LEU A 69 8.43 -31.20 2.04
CA LEU A 69 8.39 -32.21 0.97
C LEU A 69 9.52 -33.25 1.12
N GLY A 70 10.46 -33.06 2.06
CA GLY A 70 11.57 -33.99 2.31
C GLY A 70 12.74 -33.88 1.33
N TYR A 71 12.66 -32.98 0.34
CA TYR A 71 13.73 -32.64 -0.60
C TYR A 71 13.70 -31.14 -0.89
N ALA A 72 14.80 -30.63 -1.46
CA ALA A 72 14.89 -29.23 -1.86
C ALA A 72 13.94 -28.95 -3.02
N THR A 73 13.03 -28.00 -2.83
CA THR A 73 12.18 -27.50 -3.91
C THR A 73 12.86 -26.36 -4.64
N GLY A 74 12.84 -26.44 -5.97
CA GLY A 74 13.30 -25.38 -6.87
C GLY A 74 12.14 -24.54 -7.40
N ALA A 75 12.46 -23.61 -8.30
CA ALA A 75 11.48 -22.88 -9.10
C ALA A 75 11.28 -23.52 -10.49
N ASP A 76 11.65 -24.78 -10.64
CA ASP A 76 11.52 -25.53 -11.90
C ASP A 76 10.07 -26.00 -12.08
N ASN A 77 9.40 -25.46 -13.09
CA ASN A 77 7.98 -25.71 -13.33
C ASN A 77 7.67 -27.18 -13.60
N GLU A 78 8.56 -27.93 -14.25
CA GLU A 78 8.32 -29.36 -14.53
C GLU A 78 8.23 -30.17 -13.24
N SER A 79 9.10 -29.87 -12.27
CA SER A 79 9.07 -30.52 -10.95
C SER A 79 7.83 -30.15 -10.13
N ILE A 80 7.39 -28.89 -10.22
CA ILE A 80 6.17 -28.40 -9.56
C ILE A 80 4.93 -29.10 -10.13
N ASP A 81 4.84 -29.23 -11.45
CA ASP A 81 3.72 -29.88 -12.12
C ASP A 81 3.64 -31.37 -11.78
N ALA A 82 4.79 -32.06 -11.67
CA ALA A 82 4.85 -33.46 -11.25
C ALA A 82 4.37 -33.65 -9.80
N ASP A 83 4.81 -32.77 -8.90
CA ASP A 83 4.37 -32.79 -7.49
C ASP A 83 2.87 -32.50 -7.36
N LEU A 84 2.36 -31.56 -8.15
CA LEU A 84 0.96 -31.20 -8.20
C LEU A 84 0.09 -32.38 -8.71
N ALA A 85 0.50 -33.02 -9.81
CA ALA A 85 -0.19 -34.20 -10.35
C ALA A 85 -0.25 -35.34 -9.34
N LYS A 86 0.84 -35.58 -8.59
CA LYS A 86 0.89 -36.59 -7.54
C LYS A 86 -0.04 -36.24 -6.37
N ALA A 87 -0.08 -34.98 -5.95
CA ALA A 87 -0.98 -34.53 -4.89
C ALA A 87 -2.46 -34.75 -5.26
N TYR A 88 -2.86 -34.35 -6.47
CA TYR A 88 -4.23 -34.55 -6.96
C TYR A 88 -4.58 -36.03 -7.14
N ALA A 89 -3.66 -36.86 -7.63
CA ALA A 89 -3.88 -38.29 -7.75
C ALA A 89 -4.09 -38.97 -6.37
N ASN A 90 -3.36 -38.53 -5.34
CA ASN A 90 -3.50 -39.04 -3.99
C ASN A 90 -4.82 -38.59 -3.32
N GLU A 91 -5.27 -37.35 -3.57
CA GLU A 91 -6.57 -36.88 -3.08
C GLU A 91 -7.74 -37.59 -3.76
N LEU A 92 -7.65 -37.90 -5.06
CA LEU A 92 -8.67 -38.68 -5.79
C LEU A 92 -8.69 -40.17 -5.41
N GLY A 93 -7.54 -40.75 -5.05
CA GLY A 93 -7.45 -42.14 -4.59
C GLY A 93 -7.94 -42.37 -3.15
N ALA A 94 -8.12 -41.32 -2.35
CA ALA A 94 -8.59 -41.41 -0.97
C ALA A 94 -10.12 -41.34 -0.80
N ILE A 95 -10.88 -41.20 -1.91
CA ILE A 95 -12.35 -41.10 -1.95
C ILE A 95 -13.00 -42.35 -2.61
N ALA A 96 -12.23 -43.43 -2.78
CA ALA A 96 -12.72 -44.74 -3.27
C ALA A 96 -12.47 -45.82 -2.20
#